data_AF-A0A8C9W2I4-F1
#
_entry.id   AF-A0A8C9W2I4-F1
#
_cell.length_a   1.000
_cell.length_b   1.000
_cell.length_c   1.000
_cell.angle_alpha   90.00
_cell.angle_beta   90.00
_cell.angle_gamma   90.00
#
_symmetry.space_group_name_H-M   'P 1'
#
loop_
_entity.id
_entity.type
_entity.pdbx_description
1 polymer ?
#
loop_
_entity_poly.entity_id
_entity_poly.type
_entity_poly.pdbx_seq_one_letter_code
_entity_poly.pdbx_strand_id
1 'polypeptide(L)'
;TLHVTTDSSLVLERSINRVQILGRVGQDPLMRQVDGRNPVTIFSVATNEMWRSGEGEATQGDVSQKTTWHRISVFKPGLRDIAYQYVKKGSRVLVEGKLDYGEYVDKNNVRRQATTIIADNIIFLSENIRERI
;
A
#
# COMPACT_ATOMS: atom_id res chain seq x y z
N THR A 1 49.57 -15.51 23.57
CA THR A 1 48.74 -14.83 22.55
C THR A 1 47.37 -15.47 22.56
N LEU A 2 46.38 -14.85 23.22
CA LEU A 2 45.01 -15.39 23.26
C LEU A 2 44.28 -14.97 21.98
N HIS A 3 43.95 -15.95 21.15
CA HIS A 3 43.03 -15.78 20.02
C HIS A 3 41.62 -15.62 20.58
N VAL A 4 41.00 -14.46 20.37
CA VAL A 4 39.55 -14.28 20.55
C VAL A 4 38.92 -14.47 19.18
N THR A 5 38.35 -15.65 18.95
CA THR A 5 37.54 -15.95 17.76
C THR A 5 36.25 -15.16 17.84
N THR A 6 36.09 -14.14 17.00
CA THR A 6 34.81 -13.44 16.85
C THR A 6 34.02 -14.12 15.74
N ASP A 7 33.19 -15.10 16.09
CA ASP A 7 32.14 -15.60 15.20
C ASP A 7 30.78 -15.29 15.84
N SER A 8 30.41 -14.01 15.78
CA SER A 8 29.05 -13.59 16.09
C SER A 8 28.24 -13.66 14.81
N SER A 9 27.70 -14.84 14.50
CA SER A 9 26.56 -14.93 13.59
C SER A 9 25.44 -14.05 14.16
N LEU A 10 25.17 -12.91 13.51
CA LEU A 10 24.07 -12.04 13.86
C LEU A 10 22.77 -12.74 13.47
N VAL A 11 22.29 -13.65 14.33
CA VAL A 11 20.92 -14.16 14.25
C VAL A 11 20.01 -13.03 14.69
N LEU A 12 19.66 -12.17 13.74
CA LEU A 12 18.65 -11.15 13.93
C LEU A 12 17.30 -11.82 14.17
N GLU A 13 16.60 -11.38 15.20
CA GLU A 13 15.23 -11.81 15.50
C GLU A 13 14.31 -11.56 14.31
N ARG A 14 13.45 -12.54 13.99
CA ARG A 14 12.47 -12.40 12.92
C ARG A 14 11.23 -11.69 13.44
N SER A 15 10.87 -10.57 12.84
CA SER A 15 9.62 -9.83 13.12
C SER A 15 8.62 -9.96 11.96
N ILE A 16 7.35 -9.62 12.21
CA ILE A 16 6.27 -9.64 11.22
C ILE A 16 5.80 -8.22 10.96
N ASN A 17 5.83 -7.80 9.70
CA ASN A 17 5.17 -6.61 9.21
C ASN A 17 4.35 -7.01 7.98
N ARG A 18 3.03 -7.11 8.17
CA ARG A 18 2.09 -7.54 7.14
C ARG A 18 0.85 -6.64 7.18
N VAL A 19 0.43 -6.19 6.01
CA VAL A 19 -0.75 -5.37 5.80
C VAL A 19 -1.63 -6.06 4.76
N GLN A 20 -2.93 -6.11 5.01
CA GLN A 20 -3.94 -6.57 4.07
C GLN A 20 -5.03 -5.49 3.96
N ILE A 21 -5.35 -5.05 2.75
CA ILE A 21 -6.34 -4.02 2.50
C ILE A 21 -7.26 -4.46 1.38
N LEU A 22 -8.57 -4.36 1.63
CA LEU A 22 -9.61 -4.48 0.62
C LEU A 22 -10.26 -3.09 0.45
N GLY A 23 -10.18 -2.53 -0.75
CA GLY A 23 -10.71 -1.19 -0.96
C GLY A 23 -10.91 -0.83 -2.42
N ARG A 24 -11.21 0.46 -2.65
CA ARG A 24 -11.39 1.02 -3.98
C ARG A 24 -10.29 2.01 -4.31
N VAL A 25 -9.81 1.95 -5.54
CA VAL A 25 -8.75 2.82 -6.02
C VAL A 25 -9.29 4.24 -6.25
N GLY A 26 -8.60 5.26 -5.72
CA GLY A 26 -9.08 6.65 -5.78
C GLY A 26 -8.79 7.37 -7.09
N GLN A 27 -7.68 7.01 -7.72
CA GLN A 27 -7.16 7.65 -8.93
C GLN A 27 -6.36 6.63 -9.76
N ASP A 28 -6.20 6.90 -11.04
CA ASP A 28 -5.41 6.04 -11.91
C ASP A 28 -3.96 5.90 -11.42
N PRO A 29 -3.33 4.72 -11.60
CA PRO A 29 -1.98 4.48 -11.15
C PRO A 29 -0.98 5.36 -11.89
N LEU A 30 -0.02 5.92 -11.14
CA LEU A 30 1.09 6.70 -11.68
C LEU A 30 2.36 5.84 -11.66
N MET A 31 2.98 5.64 -12.82
CA MET A 31 4.33 5.08 -12.89
C MET A 31 5.35 6.21 -12.74
N ARG A 32 6.19 6.10 -11.70
CA ARG A 32 7.28 7.04 -11.43
C ARG A 32 8.61 6.33 -11.60
N GLN A 33 9.48 6.90 -12.42
CA GLN A 33 10.88 6.52 -12.51
C GLN A 33 11.73 7.68 -11.98
N VAL A 34 12.68 7.36 -11.12
CA VAL A 34 13.68 8.32 -10.62
C VAL A 34 15.02 7.86 -11.17
N ASP A 35 15.86 8.79 -11.61
CA ASP A 35 17.16 8.48 -12.20
C ASP A 35 17.97 7.56 -11.27
N GLY A 36 18.50 6.48 -11.83
CA GLY A 36 19.25 5.46 -11.09
C GLY A 36 18.41 4.56 -10.17
N ARG A 37 17.07 4.67 -10.17
CA ARG A 37 16.18 3.77 -9.40
C ARG A 37 15.21 3.02 -10.32
N ASN A 38 14.86 1.81 -9.89
CA ASN A 38 13.82 1.03 -10.55
C ASN A 38 12.48 1.79 -10.54
N PRO A 39 11.70 1.72 -11.63
CA PRO A 39 10.40 2.36 -11.67
C PRO A 39 9.47 1.77 -10.60
N VAL A 40 8.54 2.59 -10.13
CA VAL A 40 7.53 2.24 -9.13
C VAL A 40 6.14 2.66 -9.61
N THR A 41 5.15 1.79 -9.45
CA THR A 41 3.75 2.13 -9.68
C THR A 41 3.12 2.54 -8.36
N ILE A 42 2.48 3.71 -8.35
CA ILE A 42 1.88 4.31 -7.15
C ILE A 42 0.40 4.56 -7.39
N PHE A 43 -0.45 4.19 -6.44
CA PHE A 43 -1.87 4.52 -6.45
C PHE A 43 -2.40 4.64 -5.01
N SER A 44 -3.63 5.14 -4.86
CA SER A 44 -4.31 5.24 -3.56
C SER A 44 -5.49 4.28 -3.47
N VAL A 45 -5.69 3.70 -2.28
CA VAL A 45 -6.83 2.83 -1.97
C VAL A 45 -7.62 3.41 -0.80
N ALA A 46 -8.91 3.65 -1.01
CA ALA A 46 -9.86 4.04 0.03
C ALA A 46 -10.42 2.80 0.73
N THR A 47 -10.46 2.85 2.06
CA THR A 47 -11.27 1.95 2.91
C THR A 47 -12.27 2.78 3.69
N ASN A 48 -13.48 2.24 3.89
CA ASN A 48 -14.53 2.90 4.64
C ASN A 48 -14.78 2.14 5.94
N GLU A 49 -14.85 2.87 7.04
CA GLU A 49 -15.30 2.38 8.34
C GLU A 49 -16.66 3.02 8.63
N MET A 50 -17.65 2.21 8.98
CA MET A 50 -19.00 2.66 9.33
C MET A 50 -19.28 2.25 10.77
N TRP A 51 -19.75 3.19 11.59
CA TRP A 51 -20.15 2.89 12.97
C TRP A 51 -21.47 3.60 13.29
N ARG A 52 -22.24 3.02 14.21
CA ARG A 52 -23.45 3.65 14.75
C ARG A 52 -23.05 4.53 15.92
N SER A 53 -23.53 5.76 15.93
CA SER A 53 -23.31 6.73 17.00
C SER A 53 -24.63 6.90 17.77
N GLY A 54 -24.88 6.07 18.79
CA GLY A 54 -26.06 6.20 19.66
C GLY A 54 -26.37 4.95 20.49
N GLU A 55 -26.88 5.14 21.71
CA GLU A 55 -27.30 4.07 22.65
C GLU A 55 -28.78 3.64 22.51
N GLY A 56 -29.48 4.03 21.42
CA GLY A 56 -30.92 3.77 21.22
C GLY A 56 -31.26 2.98 19.95
N GLU A 57 -32.57 2.76 19.73
CA GLU A 57 -33.10 2.18 18.49
C GLU A 57 -32.64 3.00 17.27
N ALA A 58 -31.82 2.37 16.42
CA ALA A 58 -31.12 3.05 15.34
C ALA A 58 -32.09 3.70 14.34
N THR A 59 -32.13 5.03 14.33
CA THR A 59 -32.74 5.77 13.22
C THR A 59 -31.72 5.91 12.09
N GLN A 60 -32.20 6.10 10.86
CA GLN A 60 -31.36 6.14 9.64
C GLN A 60 -30.30 7.28 9.66
N GLY A 61 -30.38 8.21 10.61
CA GLY A 61 -29.45 9.32 10.81
C GLY A 61 -28.21 9.03 11.67
N ASP A 62 -28.16 7.88 12.37
CA ASP A 62 -27.13 7.63 13.39
C ASP A 62 -25.89 6.87 12.89
N VAL A 63 -25.73 6.70 11.56
CA VAL A 63 -24.58 5.99 10.98
C VAL A 63 -23.51 6.98 10.51
N SER A 64 -22.36 6.96 11.15
CA SER A 64 -21.17 7.74 10.77
C SER A 64 -20.23 6.93 9.88
N GLN A 65 -19.58 7.60 8.91
CA GLN A 65 -18.62 6.97 7.99
C GLN A 65 -17.29 7.72 7.98
N LYS A 66 -16.18 7.00 8.06
CA LYS A 66 -14.82 7.52 7.84
C LYS A 66 -14.17 6.82 6.66
N THR A 67 -13.54 7.62 5.80
CA THR A 67 -12.75 7.11 4.68
C THR A 67 -11.27 7.30 4.98
N THR A 68 -10.50 6.22 4.93
CA THR A 68 -9.04 6.25 5.09
C THR A 68 -8.37 5.97 3.75
N TRP A 69 -7.43 6.85 3.37
CA TRP A 69 -6.69 6.76 2.12
C TRP A 69 -5.30 6.17 2.34
N HIS A 70 -5.03 5.05 1.68
CA HIS A 70 -3.78 4.33 1.77
C HIS A 70 -2.96 4.53 0.52
N ARG A 71 -1.70 4.91 0.67
CA ARG A 71 -0.75 5.01 -0.44
C ARG A 71 -0.11 3.64 -0.70
N ILE A 72 -0.26 3.12 -1.91
CA ILE A 72 0.32 1.84 -2.32
C ILE A 72 1.49 2.10 -3.27
N SER A 73 2.62 1.43 -3.03
CA SER A 73 3.80 1.45 -3.91
C SER A 73 4.12 0.03 -4.36
N VAL A 74 4.24 -0.19 -5.66
CA VAL A 74 4.54 -1.51 -6.25
C VAL A 74 5.91 -1.45 -6.91
N PHE A 75 6.88 -2.13 -6.30
CA PHE A 75 8.26 -2.19 -6.79
C PHE A 75 8.57 -3.51 -7.53
N LYS A 76 7.87 -4.59 -7.20
CA LYS A 76 8.07 -5.91 -7.81
C LYS A 76 7.82 -5.81 -9.32
N PRO A 77 8.82 -6.06 -10.19
CA PRO A 77 8.75 -5.69 -11.61
C PRO A 77 7.47 -6.15 -12.33
N GLY A 78 7.15 -7.45 -12.29
CA GLY A 78 5.95 -7.97 -12.96
C GLY A 78 4.64 -7.44 -12.35
N LEU A 79 4.57 -7.33 -11.03
CA LEU A 79 3.36 -6.81 -10.36
C LEU A 79 3.16 -5.32 -10.63
N ARG A 80 4.26 -4.56 -10.73
CA ARG A 80 4.26 -3.13 -11.01
C ARG A 80 3.64 -2.84 -12.38
N ASP A 81 4.05 -3.60 -13.38
CA ASP A 81 3.62 -3.39 -14.76
C ASP A 81 2.15 -3.80 -14.92
N ILE A 82 1.74 -4.93 -14.32
CA ILE A 82 0.34 -5.35 -14.22
C ILE A 82 -0.49 -4.30 -13.47
N ALA A 83 -0.02 -3.80 -12.33
CA ALA A 83 -0.73 -2.77 -11.57
C ALA A 83 -0.95 -1.51 -12.41
N TYR A 84 0.05 -1.05 -13.16
CA TYR A 84 -0.08 0.12 -14.02
C TYR A 84 -1.08 -0.08 -15.17
N GLN A 85 -1.08 -1.26 -15.78
CA GLN A 85 -1.95 -1.59 -16.90
C GLN A 85 -3.41 -1.79 -16.49
N TYR A 86 -3.65 -2.52 -15.40
CA TYR A 86 -4.97 -3.03 -15.02
C TYR A 86 -5.64 -2.28 -13.86
N VAL A 87 -4.88 -1.64 -12.97
CA VAL A 87 -5.51 -0.76 -11.96
C VAL A 87 -6.06 0.48 -12.65
N LYS A 88 -7.31 0.83 -12.33
CA LYS A 88 -7.95 2.08 -12.73
C LYS A 88 -8.66 2.72 -11.54
N LYS A 89 -8.96 4.02 -11.65
CA LYS A 89 -9.85 4.69 -10.71
C LYS A 89 -11.14 3.89 -10.53
N GLY A 90 -11.53 3.67 -9.28
CA GLY A 90 -12.73 2.92 -8.90
C GLY A 90 -12.53 1.40 -8.81
N SER A 91 -11.43 0.85 -9.32
CA SER A 91 -11.12 -0.58 -9.24
C SER A 91 -11.17 -1.06 -7.79
N ARG A 92 -11.92 -2.14 -7.56
CA ARG A 92 -11.90 -2.89 -6.31
C ARG A 92 -10.70 -3.84 -6.31
N VAL A 93 -9.84 -3.69 -5.30
CA VAL A 93 -8.60 -4.46 -5.17
C VAL A 93 -8.42 -4.95 -3.74
N LEU A 94 -7.83 -6.13 -3.60
CA LEU A 94 -7.19 -6.57 -2.38
C LEU A 94 -5.68 -6.45 -2.54
N VAL A 95 -5.03 -5.75 -1.63
CA VAL A 95 -3.58 -5.52 -1.62
C VAL A 95 -3.02 -6.18 -0.38
N GLU A 96 -2.00 -7.01 -0.57
CA GLU A 96 -1.14 -7.46 0.53
C GLU A 96 0.25 -6.84 0.39
N GLY A 97 0.91 -6.64 1.51
CA GLY A 97 2.25 -6.09 1.54
C GLY A 97 2.72 -5.81 2.94
N LYS A 98 3.62 -4.83 3.04
CA LYS A 98 4.20 -4.38 4.31
C LYS A 98 4.13 -2.86 4.42
N LEU A 99 4.03 -2.37 5.65
CA LEU A 99 4.07 -0.93 5.92
C LEU A 99 5.51 -0.44 5.88
N ASP A 100 5.75 0.66 5.18
CA ASP A 100 7.06 1.31 5.09
C ASP A 100 6.90 2.81 5.36
N TYR A 101 7.72 3.33 6.26
CA TYR A 101 7.79 4.75 6.59
C TYR A 101 8.97 5.38 5.85
N GLY A 102 8.89 5.43 4.53
CA GLY A 102 9.95 5.95 3.69
C GLY A 102 10.16 7.45 3.88
N GLU A 103 11.38 7.92 3.62
CA GLU A 103 11.69 9.34 3.50
C GLU A 103 11.92 9.70 2.03
N TYR A 104 11.41 10.85 1.60
CA TYR A 104 11.74 11.45 0.32
C TYR A 104 12.07 12.92 0.50
N VAL A 105 12.97 13.43 -0.33
CA VAL A 105 13.29 14.86 -0.37
C VAL A 105 12.35 15.51 -1.39
N ASP A 106 11.64 16.55 -0.98
CA ASP A 106 10.79 17.33 -1.88
C ASP A 106 11.60 18.31 -2.74
N LYS A 107 10.93 19.03 -3.66
CA LYS A 107 11.58 19.98 -4.57
C LYS A 107 12.26 21.15 -3.83
N ASN A 108 11.90 21.40 -2.58
CA ASN A 108 12.45 22.46 -1.74
C ASN A 108 13.59 21.94 -0.86
N ASN A 109 14.11 20.75 -1.15
CA ASN A 109 15.16 20.07 -0.39
C ASN A 109 14.77 19.73 1.06
N VAL A 110 13.47 19.61 1.36
CA VAL A 110 12.97 19.23 2.69
C VAL A 110 12.72 17.73 2.73
N ARG A 111 13.25 17.05 3.76
CA ARG A 111 12.94 15.65 4.02
C ARG A 111 11.49 15.52 4.50
N ARG A 112 10.72 14.68 3.81
CA ARG A 112 9.33 14.36 4.13
C ARG A 112 9.22 12.86 4.37
N GLN A 113 8.51 12.50 5.44
CA GLN A 113 8.11 11.12 5.66
C GLN A 113 6.88 10.82 4.78
N ALA A 114 6.91 9.70 4.08
CA ALA A 114 5.77 9.15 3.36
C ALA A 114 5.54 7.71 3.83
N THR A 115 4.49 7.53 4.63
CA THR A 115 3.96 6.20 4.90
C THR A 115 3.39 5.61 3.62
N THR A 116 3.87 4.43 3.23
CA THR A 116 3.38 3.69 2.08
C THR A 116 3.26 2.22 2.42
N ILE A 117 2.32 1.54 1.78
CA ILE A 117 2.29 0.09 1.79
C ILE A 117 3.05 -0.37 0.55
N ILE A 118 4.10 -1.15 0.77
CA ILE A 118 4.84 -1.80 -0.31
C ILE A 118 4.11 -3.10 -0.63
N ALA A 119 3.44 -3.14 -1.78
CA ALA A 119 2.66 -4.29 -2.19
C ALA A 119 3.54 -5.42 -2.74
N ASP A 120 3.29 -6.64 -2.29
CA ASP A 120 3.92 -7.87 -2.80
C ASP A 120 2.93 -8.74 -3.58
N ASN A 121 1.63 -8.56 -3.32
CA ASN A 121 0.50 -9.23 -3.97
C ASN A 121 -0.69 -8.27 -4.16
N ILE A 122 -1.38 -8.39 -5.29
CA ILE A 122 -2.61 -7.64 -5.60
C ILE A 122 -3.60 -8.60 -6.26
N ILE A 123 -4.79 -8.70 -5.70
CA ILE A 123 -5.93 -9.40 -6.30
C ILE A 123 -6.91 -8.35 -6.83
N PHE A 124 -7.22 -8.45 -8.12
CA PHE A 124 -8.19 -7.59 -8.77
C PHE A 124 -9.59 -8.19 -8.65
N LEU A 125 -10.54 -7.41 -8.13
CA LEU A 125 -11.89 -7.89 -7.84
C LEU A 125 -12.96 -7.18 -8.69
N SER A 126 -12.54 -6.43 -9.72
CA SER A 126 -13.45 -5.69 -10.59
C SER A 126 -13.79 -6.51 -11.83
N GLU A 127 -15.08 -6.51 -12.23
CA GLU A 127 -15.57 -7.31 -13.37
C GLU A 127 -14.98 -6.87 -14.72
N ASN A 128 -14.53 -5.62 -14.84
CA ASN A 128 -13.98 -5.05 -16.08
C ASN A 128 -12.70 -5.73 -16.61
N ILE A 129 -12.12 -6.68 -15.87
CA ILE A 129 -10.96 -7.46 -16.36
C ILE A 129 -11.40 -8.64 -17.24
N ARG A 130 -12.64 -9.15 -17.06
CA ARG A 130 -13.14 -10.28 -17.87
C ARG A 130 -13.39 -9.93 -19.33
N GLU A 131 -13.58 -8.66 -19.67
CA GLU A 131 -13.86 -8.21 -21.04
C GLU A 131 -12.61 -7.84 -21.86
N ARG A 132 -11.40 -7.92 -21.28
CA ARG A 132 -10.14 -7.46 -21.91
C ARG A 132 -9.09 -8.56 -22.09
N ILE A 133 -9.47 -9.81 -21.85
CA ILE A 133 -8.69 -11.04 -22.11
C ILE A 133 -9.41 -11.79 -23.22
#